data_AF-A0A0V8JBB6-F1
#
_entry.id   AF-A0A0V8JBB6-F1
#
_cell.length_a   1.000
_cell.length_b   1.000
_cell.length_c   1.000
_cell.angle_alpha   90.00
_cell.angle_beta   90.00
_cell.angle_gamma   90.00
#
_symmetry.space_group_name_H-M   'P 1'
#
loop_
_entity.id
_entity.type
_entity.pdbx_description
1 polymer ?
#
loop_
_entity_poly.entity_id
_entity_poly.type
_entity_poly.pdbx_seq_one_letter_code
_entity_poly.pdbx_strand_id
1 'polypeptide(L)' 'MSSIKYRPMIRGGQDSSHVIDAFARSVVNNEELPANGEEGMKSLNVVLAALESSETKVIVNTKEMTALLQ' A
#
# COMPACT_ATOMS: atom_id res chain seq x y z
N MET A 1 44.86 -16.60 -13.45
CA MET A 1 43.43 -16.96 -13.46
C MET A 1 42.80 -16.55 -12.13
N SER A 2 41.95 -15.52 -12.09
CA SER A 2 41.18 -15.21 -10.87
C SER A 2 39.86 -15.98 -10.90
N SER A 3 39.69 -16.92 -9.98
CA SER A 3 38.44 -17.67 -9.80
C SER A 3 37.31 -16.70 -9.46
N ILE A 4 36.29 -16.62 -10.31
CA ILE A 4 35.03 -15.95 -10.00
C ILE A 4 34.40 -16.73 -8.84
N LYS A 5 34.47 -16.19 -7.62
CA LYS A 5 33.70 -16.71 -6.48
C LYS A 5 32.22 -16.56 -6.81
N TYR A 6 31.52 -17.67 -7.01
CA TYR A 6 30.06 -17.67 -7.08
C TYR A 6 29.55 -17.11 -5.74
N ARG A 7 29.00 -15.89 -5.76
CA ARG A 7 28.36 -15.30 -4.59
C ARG A 7 26.93 -15.84 -4.58
N PRO A 8 26.53 -16.69 -3.61
CA PRO A 8 25.13 -17.08 -3.49
C PRO A 8 24.31 -15.80 -3.31
N MET A 9 23.22 -15.64 -4.06
CA MET A 9 22.29 -14.54 -3.84
C MET A 9 21.77 -14.67 -2.41
N ILE A 10 22.32 -13.86 -1.52
CA ILE A 10 21.83 -13.74 -0.16
C ILE A 10 20.39 -13.27 -0.33
N ARG A 11 19.44 -14.10 0.08
CA ARG A 11 18.03 -13.75 0.27
C ARG A 11 18.01 -12.52 1.16
N GLY A 12 18.04 -11.35 0.54
CA GLY A 12 18.43 -10.10 1.18
C GLY A 12 17.30 -9.60 2.05
N GLY A 13 17.13 -10.17 3.25
CA GLY A 13 16.20 -9.70 4.28
C GLY A 13 14.77 -9.46 3.81
N GLN A 14 14.36 -10.07 2.69
CA GLN A 14 13.01 -9.96 2.19
C GLN A 14 12.12 -10.87 3.01
N ASP A 15 11.56 -10.31 4.07
CA ASP A 15 10.40 -10.88 4.72
C ASP A 15 9.18 -10.62 3.83
N SER A 16 8.43 -11.68 3.51
CA SER A 16 7.21 -11.53 2.71
C SER A 16 6.11 -10.93 3.57
N SER A 17 5.57 -9.79 3.16
CA SER A 17 4.37 -9.19 3.78
C SER A 17 3.08 -9.93 3.44
N HIS A 18 3.14 -10.93 2.53
CA HIS A 18 2.01 -11.65 1.95
C HIS A 18 0.99 -10.80 1.17
N VAL A 19 1.24 -9.49 1.01
CA VAL A 19 0.34 -8.59 0.28
C VAL A 19 0.24 -8.98 -1.20
N ILE A 20 1.37 -9.33 -1.82
CA ILE A 20 1.42 -9.75 -3.22
C ILE A 20 0.69 -11.09 -3.40
N ASP A 21 0.87 -12.03 -2.47
CA ASP A 21 0.21 -13.34 -2.52
C ASP A 21 -1.31 -13.19 -2.39
N ALA A 22 -1.77 -12.34 -1.47
CA ALA A 22 -3.19 -12.05 -1.28
C ALA A 22 -3.81 -11.38 -2.51
N PHE A 23 -3.11 -10.43 -3.13
CA PHE A 23 -3.53 -9.79 -4.38
C PHE A 23 -3.61 -10.79 -5.56
N ALA A 24 -2.58 -11.63 -5.74
CA ALA A 24 -2.60 -12.64 -6.79
C ALA A 24 -3.77 -13.62 -6.61
N ARG A 25 -4.03 -14.05 -5.37
CA ARG A 25 -5.17 -14.92 -5.04
C ARG A 25 -6.51 -14.25 -5.32
N SER A 26 -6.68 -12.98 -4.96
CA SER A 26 -7.93 -12.25 -5.18
C SER A 26 -8.25 -12.13 -6.68
N VAL A 27 -7.24 -11.90 -7.51
CA VAL A 27 -7.40 -11.83 -8.98
C VAL A 27 -7.77 -13.20 -9.55
N VAL A 28 -7.08 -14.27 -9.15
CA VAL A 28 -7.31 -15.63 -9.69
C VAL A 28 -8.65 -16.20 -9.25
N ASN A 29 -9.02 -16.00 -7.99
CA ASN A 29 -10.22 -16.59 -7.40
C ASN A 29 -11.45 -15.66 -7.45
N ASN A 30 -11.30 -14.43 -7.93
CA ASN A 30 -12.33 -13.39 -7.86
C ASN A 30 -12.85 -13.18 -6.42
N GLU A 31 -11.92 -13.15 -5.45
CA GLU A 31 -12.20 -12.91 -4.03
C GLU A 31 -12.01 -11.43 -3.69
N GLU A 32 -12.76 -10.93 -2.71
CA GLU A 32 -12.54 -9.58 -2.20
C GLU A 32 -11.29 -9.53 -1.32
N LEU A 33 -10.52 -8.45 -1.45
CA LEU A 33 -9.35 -8.21 -0.59
C LEU A 33 -9.83 -7.70 0.78
N PRO A 34 -9.18 -8.10 1.89
CA PRO A 34 -9.48 -7.57 3.22
C PRO A 34 -9.30 -6.04 3.35
N ALA A 35 -8.52 -5.45 2.44
CA ALA A 35 -8.39 -4.02 2.28
C ALA A 35 -8.43 -3.69 0.78
N ASN A 36 -9.52 -3.09 0.33
CA ASN A 36 -9.70 -2.73 -1.08
C ASN A 36 -9.18 -1.31 -1.39
N GLY A 37 -9.24 -0.90 -2.65
CA GLY A 37 -8.73 0.41 -3.07
C GLY A 37 -9.45 1.60 -2.43
N GLU A 38 -10.75 1.46 -2.14
CA GLU A 38 -11.54 2.53 -1.51
C GLU A 38 -11.11 2.73 -0.05
N GLU A 39 -10.90 1.65 0.70
CA GLU A 39 -10.39 1.70 2.07
C GLU A 39 -8.95 2.23 2.14
N GLY A 40 -8.12 1.87 1.16
CA GLY A 40 -6.78 2.42 1.00
C GLY A 40 -6.81 3.94 0.79
N MET A 41 -7.73 4.43 -0.05
CA MET A 41 -7.91 5.86 -0.30
C MET A 41 -8.39 6.62 0.95
N LYS A 42 -9.35 6.05 1.69
CA LYS A 42 -9.81 6.63 2.97
C LYS A 42 -8.65 6.77 3.96
N SER A 43 -7.83 5.73 4.08
CA SER A 43 -6.63 5.74 4.95
C SER A 43 -5.62 6.81 4.52
N LEU A 44 -5.37 6.94 3.21
CA LEU A 44 -4.49 7.99 2.67
C LEU A 44 -5.03 9.40 2.98
N ASN A 45 -6.34 9.62 2.84
CA ASN A 45 -6.97 10.91 3.14
C ASN A 45 -6.81 11.31 4.62
N VAL A 46 -6.85 10.35 5.54
CA VAL A 46 -6.57 10.62 6.97
C VAL A 46 -5.13 11.10 7.16
N VAL A 47 -4.16 10.43 6.53
CA VAL A 47 -2.74 10.83 6.61
C VAL A 47 -2.54 12.24 6.05
N LEU A 48 -3.12 12.54 4.88
CA LEU A 48 -3.02 13.85 4.25
C LEU A 48 -3.67 14.95 5.10
N ALA A 49 -4.87 14.72 5.64
CA ALA A 49 -5.55 15.68 6.51
C ALA A 49 -4.77 15.93 7.81
N ALA A 50 -4.13 14.91 8.38
CA ALA A 50 -3.28 15.05 9.56
C ALA A 50 -2.02 15.89 9.27
N LEU A 51 -1.38 15.69 8.11
CA LEU A 51 -0.24 16.50 7.68
C LEU A 51 -0.65 17.97 7.52
N GLU A 52 -1.75 18.24 6.82
CA GLU A 52 -2.27 19.60 6.62
C GLU A 52 -2.65 20.26 7.96
N SER A 53 -3.33 19.54 8.84
CA SER A 53 -3.69 20.03 10.18
C SER A 53 -2.45 20.35 11.03
N SER A 54 -1.40 19.54 10.92
CA SER A 54 -0.13 19.78 11.62
C SER A 54 0.54 21.07 11.17
N GLU A 55 0.51 21.38 9.88
CA GLU A 55 1.11 22.60 9.31
C GLU A 55 0.28 23.85 9.63
N THR A 56 -1.05 23.75 9.48
CA THR A 56 -1.96 24.89 9.54
C THR A 56 -2.53 25.17 10.94
N LYS A 57 -2.44 24.20 11.84
CA LYS A 57 -3.02 24.23 13.19
C LYS A 57 -4.55 24.39 13.21
N VAL A 58 -5.23 24.01 12.13
CA VAL A 58 -6.69 23.96 12.06
C VAL A 58 -7.20 22.52 11.97
N ILE A 59 -8.48 22.33 12.28
CA ILE A 59 -9.16 21.04 12.06
C ILE A 59 -9.43 20.89 10.56
N VAL A 60 -8.89 19.84 9.95
CA VAL A 60 -9.04 19.52 8.52
C VAL A 60 -10.00 18.34 8.38
N ASN A 61 -11.01 18.49 7.51
CA ASN A 61 -11.94 17.42 7.21
C ASN A 61 -11.33 16.47 6.17
N THR A 62 -11.50 15.17 6.36
CA THR A 62 -11.13 14.18 5.35
C THR A 62 -11.99 14.35 4.10
N LYS A 63 -11.38 14.36 2.92
CA LYS A 63 -12.13 14.46 1.67
C LYS A 63 -12.98 13.20 1.49
N GLU A 64 -14.30 13.40 1.34
CA GLU A 64 -15.19 12.35 0.88
C GLU A 64 -14.84 11.98 -0.56
N MET A 65 -14.84 10.69 -0.85
CA MET A 65 -14.58 10.20 -2.20
C MET A 65 -15.87 10.31 -3.00
N THR A 66 -16.15 11.49 -3.56
CA THR A 66 -17.24 11.63 -4.53
C THR A 66 -16.79 10.97 -5.82
N ALA A 67 -17.27 9.76 -6.11
CA ALA A 67 -17.11 9.17 -7.42
C ALA A 67 -17.65 10.16 -8.46
N LEU A 68 -16.85 10.51 -9.47
CA LEU A 68 -17.26 11.30 -10.64
C LEU A 68 -18.17 10.49 -11.57
N LEU A 69 -19.20 9.85 -11.02
CA LEU A 69 -20.24 9.14 -11.75
C LEU A 69 -21.59 9.66 -11.26
N GLN A 70 -21.97 10.83 -11.78
CA GLN A 70 -23.36 11.17 -12.03
C GLN A 70 -23.63 10.96 -13.53
#